data_AF-A0A2V9GBV4-F1
#
_entry.id   AF-A0A2V9GBV4-F1
#
_cell.length_a   1.000
_cell.length_b   1.000
_cell.length_c   1.000
_cell.angle_alpha   90.00
_cell.angle_beta   90.00
_cell.angle_gamma   90.00
#
_symmetry.space_group_name_H-M   'P 1'
#
loop_
_entity.id
_entity.type
_entity.pdbx_description
1 polymer ?
#
loop_
_entity_poly.entity_id
_entity_poly.type
_entity_poly.pdbx_seq_one_letter_code
_entity_poly.pdbx_strand_id
1 'polypeptide(L)'
;MDTAADGVELCGGNAKACMAFIGIDLGTTFIKAAILDPETCQLRQIVRVSFPRKITAHDPLHCEFEPSAILNLVSELLSQLARCAFRYEGVLMCTQMSWLVLMGDDGQVRSNCVGWRDQRSLEPHPSGVGRYYDVMRRNITEQQRVDLGNEFAPGAPAAARRAGPS
;
A
#
# COMPACT_ATOMS: atom_id res chain seq x y z
N MET A 1 -20.91 -59.97 9.47
CA MET A 1 -21.35 -58.84 8.61
C MET A 1 -22.00 -57.84 9.55
N ASP A 2 -21.30 -57.14 10.43
CA ASP A 2 -20.11 -56.29 10.25
C ASP A 2 -20.22 -55.37 9.04
N THR A 3 -20.85 -54.22 9.26
CA THR A 3 -20.57 -52.98 8.52
C THR A 3 -20.40 -51.89 9.56
N ALA A 4 -19.20 -51.33 9.55
CA ALA A 4 -18.69 -50.35 10.50
C ALA A 4 -19.41 -49.01 10.36
N ALA A 5 -19.52 -48.33 11.49
CA ALA A 5 -19.87 -46.94 11.59
C ALA A 5 -18.74 -46.08 11.00
N ASP A 6 -19.04 -45.26 9.98
CA ASP A 6 -18.18 -44.15 9.57
C ASP A 6 -18.37 -43.00 10.58
N GLY A 7 -17.56 -43.06 11.63
CA GLY A 7 -17.38 -41.97 12.58
C GLY A 7 -16.66 -40.79 11.91
N VAL A 8 -17.40 -39.74 11.58
CA VAL A 8 -16.81 -38.40 11.47
C VAL A 8 -16.50 -37.96 12.89
N GLU A 9 -15.26 -38.15 13.30
CA GLU A 9 -14.70 -37.60 14.51
C GLU A 9 -14.63 -36.07 14.36
N LEU A 10 -15.75 -35.40 14.66
CA LEU A 10 -15.74 -33.97 14.96
C LEU A 10 -14.87 -33.82 16.20
N CYS A 11 -13.65 -33.32 16.04
CA CYS A 11 -12.73 -33.02 17.14
C CYS A 11 -13.45 -32.19 18.20
N GLY A 12 -13.98 -32.88 19.20
CA GLY A 12 -14.50 -32.36 20.44
C GLY A 12 -13.32 -31.91 21.28
N GLY A 13 -12.95 -30.65 21.10
CA GLY A 13 -12.03 -29.93 21.96
C GLY A 13 -12.44 -28.48 21.89
N ASN A 14 -12.75 -27.88 23.03
CA ASN A 14 -13.12 -26.49 23.19
C ASN A 14 -11.91 -25.58 22.86
N ALA A 15 -11.44 -25.63 21.60
CA ALA A 15 -10.46 -24.72 21.07
C ALA A 15 -11.16 -23.37 20.99
N LYS A 16 -10.99 -22.57 22.03
CA LYS A 16 -11.35 -21.16 22.04
C LYS A 16 -10.87 -20.59 20.71
N ALA A 17 -11.81 -20.13 19.87
CA ALA A 17 -11.45 -19.55 18.59
C ALA A 17 -10.47 -18.40 18.88
N CYS A 18 -9.21 -18.59 18.49
CA CYS A 18 -8.16 -17.62 18.75
C CYS A 18 -8.47 -16.38 17.90
N MET A 19 -8.59 -15.23 18.56
CA MET A 19 -8.83 -13.98 17.86
C MET A 19 -7.55 -13.54 17.17
N ALA A 20 -7.66 -13.10 15.93
CA ALA A 20 -6.50 -12.69 15.15
C ALA A 20 -6.81 -11.48 14.27
N PHE A 21 -5.76 -10.83 13.78
CA PHE A 21 -5.84 -9.81 12.72
C PHE A 21 -5.07 -10.28 11.51
N ILE A 22 -5.42 -9.79 10.33
CA ILE A 22 -4.53 -9.89 9.17
C ILE A 22 -3.71 -8.60 9.12
N GLY A 23 -2.39 -8.71 9.28
CA GLY A 23 -1.46 -7.60 9.09
C GLY A 23 -1.00 -7.53 7.63
N ILE A 24 -1.03 -6.35 7.02
CA ILE A 24 -0.46 -6.07 5.70
C ILE A 24 0.58 -4.94 5.83
N ASP A 25 1.80 -5.19 5.35
CA ASP A 25 2.86 -4.20 5.18
C ASP A 25 3.08 -3.94 3.68
N LEU A 26 2.60 -2.79 3.22
CA LEU A 26 2.74 -2.33 1.84
C LEU A 26 4.09 -1.62 1.65
N GLY A 27 5.14 -2.42 1.51
CA GLY A 27 6.49 -1.97 1.16
C GLY A 27 6.62 -1.58 -0.32
N THR A 28 7.78 -1.03 -0.72
CA THR A 28 8.09 -0.67 -2.12
C THR A 28 8.74 -1.80 -2.92
N THR A 29 9.37 -2.76 -2.24
CA THR A 29 10.00 -3.95 -2.87
C THR A 29 9.14 -5.20 -2.71
N PHE A 30 8.44 -5.31 -1.58
CA PHE A 30 7.59 -6.44 -1.25
C PHE A 30 6.35 -5.97 -0.51
N ILE A 31 5.23 -6.65 -0.77
CA ILE A 31 4.06 -6.62 0.09
C ILE A 31 4.18 -7.83 1.02
N LYS A 32 4.07 -7.61 2.33
CA LYS A 32 4.09 -8.68 3.33
C LYS A 32 2.74 -8.79 3.98
N ALA A 33 2.36 -10.01 4.33
CA ALA A 33 1.16 -10.29 5.07
C ALA A 33 1.44 -11.31 6.17
N ALA A 34 0.73 -11.23 7.28
CA ALA A 34 0.79 -12.23 8.35
C ALA A 34 -0.52 -12.24 9.14
N ILE A 35 -0.80 -13.37 9.79
CA ILE A 35 -1.80 -13.45 10.85
C ILE A 35 -1.13 -12.96 12.14
N LEU A 36 -1.73 -11.95 12.76
CA LEU A 36 -1.29 -11.36 14.01
C LEU A 36 -2.14 -11.93 15.15
N ASP A 37 -1.50 -12.65 16.06
CA ASP A 37 -2.12 -13.20 17.26
C ASP A 37 -1.80 -12.27 18.45
N PRO A 38 -2.74 -11.41 18.90
CA PRO A 38 -2.48 -10.46 19.97
C PRO A 38 -2.47 -11.12 21.35
N GLU A 39 -3.04 -12.33 21.51
CA GLU A 39 -3.01 -13.04 22.79
C GLU A 39 -1.62 -13.63 23.05
N THR A 40 -0.97 -14.16 22.00
CA THR A 40 0.36 -14.78 22.10
C THR A 40 1.51 -13.89 21.64
N CYS A 41 1.21 -12.72 21.07
CA CYS A 41 2.18 -11.82 20.43
C CYS A 41 2.99 -12.50 19.32
N GLN A 42 2.37 -13.39 18.54
CA GLN A 42 3.02 -14.15 17.47
C GLN A 42 2.54 -13.73 16.08
N LEU A 43 3.47 -13.81 15.12
CA LEU A 43 3.17 -13.79 13.70
C LEU A 43 3.00 -15.23 13.20
N ARG A 44 1.87 -15.52 12.57
CA ARG A 44 1.57 -16.80 11.96
C ARG A 44 1.36 -16.61 10.45
N GLN A 45 1.61 -17.67 9.67
CA GLN A 45 1.34 -17.68 8.21
C GLN A 45 1.88 -16.43 7.50
N ILE A 46 3.19 -16.21 7.61
CA ILE A 46 3.85 -15.06 7.01
C ILE A 46 3.99 -15.30 5.50
N VAL A 47 3.45 -14.39 4.71
CA VAL A 47 3.50 -14.40 3.25
C VAL A 47 4.21 -13.15 2.76
N ARG A 48 5.03 -13.29 1.72
CA ARG A 48 5.71 -12.16 1.06
C ARG A 48 5.59 -12.32 -0.44
N VAL A 49 5.10 -11.27 -1.11
CA VAL A 49 5.03 -11.20 -2.57
C VAL A 49 5.81 -9.99 -3.07
N SER A 50 6.40 -10.11 -4.25
CA SER A 50 7.09 -8.99 -4.90
C SER A 50 6.11 -7.84 -5.15
N PHE A 51 6.55 -6.62 -4.89
CA PHE A 51 5.77 -5.44 -5.25
C PHE A 51 5.65 -5.35 -6.79
N PRO A 52 4.55 -4.81 -7.33
CA PRO A 52 4.40 -4.63 -8.77
C PRO A 52 5.59 -3.92 -9.39
N ARG A 53 5.91 -4.29 -10.63
CA ARG A 53 6.95 -3.59 -11.37
C ARG A 53 6.49 -2.15 -11.61
N LYS A 54 7.45 -1.23 -11.50
CA LYS A 54 7.28 0.16 -11.93
C LYS A 54 6.80 0.17 -13.38
N ILE A 55 5.83 1.02 -13.69
CA ILE A 55 5.45 1.29 -15.09
C ILE A 55 6.68 1.85 -15.79
N THR A 56 6.98 1.32 -16.98
CA THR A 56 8.09 1.82 -17.80
C THR A 56 7.72 3.21 -18.30
N ALA A 57 8.14 4.23 -17.55
CA ALA A 57 8.05 5.61 -17.99
C ALA A 57 9.20 5.93 -18.95
N HIS A 58 8.94 6.80 -19.92
CA HIS A 58 9.98 7.38 -20.77
C HIS A 58 10.92 8.30 -19.98
N ASP A 59 10.43 8.91 -18.90
CA ASP A 59 11.20 9.83 -18.06
C ASP A 59 11.76 9.13 -16.80
N PRO A 60 13.09 9.19 -16.55
CA PRO A 60 13.70 8.60 -15.35
C PRO A 60 13.25 9.24 -14.03
N LEU A 61 12.72 10.46 -14.06
CA LEU A 61 12.17 11.16 -12.89
C LEU A 61 10.83 10.57 -12.44
N HIS A 62 10.16 9.78 -13.29
CA HIS A 62 8.85 9.23 -12.97
C HIS A 62 8.97 7.88 -12.27
N CYS A 63 8.22 7.74 -11.18
CA CYS A 63 8.11 6.51 -10.40
C CYS A 63 6.64 6.17 -10.16
N GLU A 64 6.05 5.47 -11.12
CA GLU A 64 4.63 5.13 -11.12
C GLU A 64 4.39 3.62 -11.10
N PHE A 65 3.23 3.23 -10.56
CA PHE A 65 2.78 1.85 -10.48
C PHE A 65 1.30 1.76 -10.86
N GLU A 66 0.92 0.62 -11.43
CA GLU A 66 -0.46 0.33 -11.81
C GLU A 66 -1.29 0.06 -10.54
N PRO A 67 -2.30 0.88 -10.19
CA PRO A 67 -3.05 0.75 -8.95
C PRO A 67 -3.79 -0.59 -8.85
N SER A 68 -4.35 -1.06 -9.97
CA SER A 68 -5.06 -2.33 -10.03
C SER A 68 -4.15 -3.52 -9.69
N ALA A 69 -2.87 -3.48 -10.10
CA ALA A 69 -1.90 -4.52 -9.78
C ALA A 69 -1.61 -4.59 -8.26
N ILE A 70 -1.56 -3.45 -7.58
CA ILE A 70 -1.39 -3.40 -6.11
C ILE A 70 -2.62 -3.98 -5.41
N LEU A 71 -3.82 -3.56 -5.82
CA LEU A 71 -5.08 -4.03 -5.25
C LEU A 71 -5.26 -5.54 -5.43
N ASN A 72 -4.92 -6.07 -6.61
CA ASN A 72 -5.02 -7.50 -6.89
C ASN A 72 -4.11 -8.32 -5.96
N LEU A 73 -2.86 -7.90 -5.76
CA LEU A 73 -1.93 -8.58 -4.84
C LEU A 73 -2.42 -8.53 -3.39
N VAL A 74 -2.93 -7.39 -2.92
CA VAL A 74 -3.48 -7.28 -1.56
C VAL A 74 -4.72 -8.16 -1.40
N SER A 75 -5.62 -8.17 -2.40
CA SER A 75 -6.81 -9.02 -2.40
C SER A 75 -6.46 -10.51 -2.36
N GLU A 76 -5.44 -10.93 -3.11
CA GLU A 76 -4.94 -12.30 -3.12
C GLU A 76 -4.37 -12.71 -1.76
N LEU A 77 -3.54 -11.85 -1.14
CA LEU A 77 -2.99 -12.09 0.20
C LEU A 77 -4.09 -12.19 1.27
N LEU A 78 -5.06 -11.29 1.24
CA LEU A 78 -6.21 -11.34 2.15
C LEU A 78 -7.00 -12.63 1.96
N SER A 79 -7.30 -13.01 0.71
CA SER A 79 -8.02 -14.24 0.38
C SER A 79 -7.25 -15.49 0.80
N GLN A 80 -5.93 -15.49 0.67
CA GLN A 80 -5.07 -16.59 1.11
C GLN A 80 -5.13 -16.77 2.62
N LEU A 81 -4.96 -15.69 3.39
CA LEU A 81 -4.94 -15.76 4.85
C LEU A 81 -6.32 -15.99 5.45
N ALA A 82 -7.38 -15.46 4.85
CA ALA A 82 -8.76 -15.66 5.30
C ALA A 82 -9.21 -17.14 5.29
N ARG A 83 -8.50 -18.03 4.57
CA ARG A 83 -8.76 -19.48 4.57
C ARG A 83 -8.26 -20.19 5.84
N CYS A 84 -7.39 -19.57 6.62
CA CYS A 84 -6.94 -20.16 7.88
C CYS A 84 -8.05 -20.09 8.94
N ALA A 85 -8.17 -21.14 9.75
CA ALA A 85 -9.21 -21.27 10.77
C ALA A 85 -8.93 -20.39 12.01
N PHE A 86 -9.06 -19.08 11.86
CA PHE A 86 -9.02 -18.09 12.93
C PHE A 86 -10.33 -17.29 12.97
N ARG A 87 -10.62 -16.71 14.13
CA ARG A 87 -11.64 -15.67 14.22
C ARG A 87 -10.95 -14.32 13.98
N TYR A 88 -11.14 -13.77 12.79
CA TYR A 88 -10.53 -12.48 12.45
C TYR A 88 -11.36 -11.31 12.98
N GLU A 89 -10.71 -10.40 13.70
CA GLU A 89 -11.31 -9.17 14.22
C GLU A 89 -11.11 -7.97 13.28
N GLY A 90 -10.19 -8.08 12.31
CA GLY A 90 -9.99 -7.04 11.30
C GLY A 90 -8.70 -7.19 10.50
N VAL A 91 -8.46 -6.19 9.65
CA VAL A 91 -7.22 -6.03 8.89
C VAL A 91 -6.49 -4.80 9.42
N LEU A 92 -5.21 -4.98 9.75
CA LEU A 92 -4.31 -3.89 10.12
C LEU A 92 -3.35 -3.65 8.96
N MET A 93 -3.23 -2.40 8.53
CA MET A 93 -2.38 -2.04 7.39
C MET A 93 -1.37 -0.99 7.79
N CYS A 94 -0.14 -1.17 7.31
CA CYS A 94 0.84 -0.10 7.23
C CYS A 94 1.35 0.01 5.78
N THR A 95 1.83 1.20 5.43
CA THR A 95 2.38 1.50 4.11
C THR A 95 3.70 2.23 4.26
N GLN A 96 4.50 2.26 3.20
CA GLN A 96 5.55 3.29 3.12
C GLN A 96 4.94 4.70 3.07
N MET A 97 5.74 5.70 3.43
CA MET A 97 5.36 7.10 3.35
C MET A 97 5.19 7.55 1.89
N SER A 98 4.31 8.53 1.69
CA SER A 98 4.21 9.37 0.49
C SER A 98 3.87 8.64 -0.82
N TRP A 99 2.64 8.13 -0.90
CA TRP A 99 2.03 7.67 -2.14
C TRP A 99 0.88 8.59 -2.55
N LEU A 100 0.66 8.76 -3.84
CA LEU A 100 -0.46 9.51 -4.37
C LEU A 100 -1.17 8.74 -5.48
N VAL A 101 -2.49 8.61 -5.33
CA VAL A 101 -3.41 8.14 -6.38
C VAL A 101 -4.54 9.17 -6.45
N LEU A 102 -4.83 9.68 -7.64
CA LEU A 102 -6.00 10.53 -7.84
C LEU A 102 -7.22 9.65 -8.05
N MET A 103 -8.31 9.95 -7.35
CA MET A 103 -9.60 9.28 -7.50
C MET A 103 -10.68 10.30 -7.86
N GLY A 104 -11.69 9.85 -8.59
CA GLY A 104 -12.91 10.63 -8.80
C GLY A 104 -13.85 10.50 -7.61
N ASP A 105 -14.88 11.34 -7.57
CA ASP A 105 -15.92 11.32 -6.54
C ASP A 105 -16.73 10.01 -6.54
N ASP A 106 -16.67 9.26 -7.65
CA ASP A 106 -17.22 7.93 -7.83
C ASP A 106 -16.33 6.81 -7.26
N GLY A 107 -15.23 7.16 -6.59
CA GLY A 107 -14.24 6.22 -6.08
C GLY A 107 -13.39 5.55 -7.17
N GLN A 108 -13.52 5.97 -8.43
CA GLN A 108 -12.76 5.39 -9.54
C GLN A 108 -11.37 6.03 -9.63
N VAL A 109 -10.36 5.19 -9.87
CA VAL A 109 -8.97 5.62 -10.06
C VAL A 109 -8.83 6.47 -11.33
N ARG A 110 -8.12 7.61 -11.23
CA ARG A 110 -7.90 8.59 -12.32
C ARG A 110 -6.43 8.80 -12.66
N SER A 111 -5.51 8.14 -11.96
CA SER A 111 -4.08 8.20 -12.22
C SER A 111 -3.40 6.89 -11.85
N ASN A 112 -2.18 6.70 -12.34
CA ASN A 112 -1.26 5.74 -11.75
C ASN A 112 -0.95 6.12 -10.30
N CYS A 113 -0.42 5.15 -9.55
CA CYS A 113 0.10 5.37 -8.20
C CYS A 113 1.49 5.98 -8.28
N VAL A 114 1.63 7.23 -7.86
CA VAL A 114 2.90 7.96 -7.80
C VAL A 114 3.57 7.64 -6.47
N GLY A 115 4.77 7.06 -6.53
CA GLY A 115 5.54 6.71 -5.33
C GLY A 115 6.46 7.83 -4.85
N TRP A 116 6.92 7.72 -3.61
CA TRP A 116 7.78 8.73 -2.96
C TRP A 116 9.12 9.00 -3.68
N ARG A 117 9.58 8.06 -4.51
CA ARG A 117 10.78 8.20 -5.34
C ARG A 117 10.55 9.01 -6.61
N ASP A 118 9.32 9.39 -6.88
CA ASP A 118 9.00 10.24 -8.01
C ASP A 118 9.62 11.63 -7.82
N GLN A 119 10.25 12.13 -8.88
CA GLN A 119 10.99 13.38 -8.90
C GLN A 119 10.51 14.28 -10.05
N ARG A 120 9.31 14.07 -10.60
CA ARG A 120 8.79 14.90 -11.71
C ARG A 120 8.68 16.38 -11.36
N SER A 121 8.60 16.72 -10.08
CA SER A 121 8.64 18.12 -9.62
C SER A 121 10.00 18.79 -9.90
N LEU A 122 11.05 18.02 -10.21
CA LEU A 122 12.34 18.53 -10.65
C LEU A 122 12.43 18.79 -12.16
N GLU A 123 11.37 18.52 -12.92
CA GLU A 123 11.29 18.92 -14.33
C GLU A 123 11.33 20.46 -14.49
N PRO A 124 11.84 20.96 -15.63
CA PRO A 124 11.82 22.39 -15.94
C PRO A 124 10.40 22.98 -15.89
N HIS A 125 10.27 24.17 -15.31
CA HIS A 125 8.99 24.87 -15.28
C HIS A 125 8.69 25.52 -16.65
N PRO A 126 7.43 25.50 -17.16
CA PRO A 126 7.08 26.03 -18.48
C PRO A 126 7.34 27.53 -18.66
N SER A 127 7.45 28.29 -17.57
CA SER A 127 7.85 29.71 -17.64
C SER A 127 9.32 29.92 -18.05
N GLY A 128 10.11 28.83 -18.18
CA GLY A 128 11.54 28.88 -18.45
C GLY A 128 12.40 29.23 -17.23
N VAL A 129 11.80 29.38 -16.05
CA VAL A 129 12.51 29.76 -14.82
C VAL A 129 12.44 28.64 -13.78
N GLY A 130 13.57 27.97 -13.58
CA GLY A 130 13.72 26.94 -12.55
C GLY A 130 12.90 25.68 -12.83
N ARG A 131 12.66 24.91 -11.78
CA ARG A 131 11.87 23.68 -11.79
C ARG A 131 10.49 23.90 -11.19
N TYR A 132 9.53 23.00 -11.42
CA TYR A 132 8.23 23.07 -10.75
C TYR A 132 8.37 23.19 -9.23
N TYR A 133 9.28 22.40 -8.65
CA TYR A 133 9.57 22.40 -7.22
C TYR A 133 10.06 23.76 -6.72
N ASP A 134 10.88 24.48 -7.49
CA ASP A 134 11.37 25.81 -7.11
C ASP A 134 10.22 26.82 -7.07
N VAL A 135 9.31 26.74 -8.03
CA VAL A 135 8.11 27.59 -8.08
C VAL A 135 7.17 27.29 -6.91
N MET A 136 6.90 26.01 -6.63
CA MET A 136 6.08 25.62 -5.49
C MET A 136 6.67 26.09 -4.17
N ARG A 137 7.98 25.90 -3.96
CA ARG A 137 8.66 26.29 -2.72
C ARG A 137 8.60 27.80 -2.48
N ARG A 138 8.63 28.63 -3.53
CA ARG A 138 8.48 30.10 -3.40
C ARG A 138 7.09 30.52 -2.92
N ASN A 139 6.09 29.68 -3.12
CA ASN A 139 4.70 29.94 -2.74
C ASN A 139 4.34 29.41 -1.34
N ILE A 140 5.30 28.85 -0.60
CA ILE A 140 5.11 28.36 0.76
C ILE A 140 5.84 29.30 1.72
N THR A 141 5.13 29.79 2.72
CA THR A 141 5.68 30.65 3.79
C THR A 141 6.53 29.83 4.76
N GLU A 142 7.37 30.52 5.55
CA GLU A 142 8.16 29.83 6.57
C GLU A 142 7.29 29.13 7.62
N GLN A 143 6.18 29.75 8.02
CA GLN A 143 5.24 29.15 8.96
C GLN A 143 4.64 27.86 8.40
N GLN A 144 4.21 27.87 7.13
CA GLN A 144 3.69 26.67 6.48
C GLN A 144 4.74 25.56 6.38
N ARG A 145 6.03 25.90 6.21
CA ARG A 145 7.11 24.90 6.25
C ARG A 145 7.26 24.27 7.63
N VAL A 146 7.18 25.08 8.70
CA VAL A 146 7.22 24.58 10.08
C VAL A 146 6.01 23.68 10.37
N ASP A 147 4.81 24.09 9.93
CA ASP A 147 3.57 23.32 10.11
C ASP A 147 3.62 21.97 9.36
N LEU A 148 4.36 21.89 8.25
CA LEU A 148 4.65 20.66 7.51
C LEU A 148 5.81 19.83 8.13
N GLY A 149 6.30 20.19 9.32
CA GLY A 149 7.43 19.50 9.95
C GLY A 149 8.76 19.67 9.21
N ASN A 150 8.87 20.71 8.38
CA ASN A 150 9.94 20.93 7.41
C ASN A 150 10.03 19.87 6.30
N GLU A 151 9.02 19.00 6.16
CA GLU A 151 8.96 17.96 5.13
C GLU A 151 8.22 18.45 3.89
N PHE A 152 8.94 19.15 3.02
CA PHE A 152 8.48 19.47 1.67
C PHE A 152 9.53 19.03 0.66
N ALA A 153 9.62 17.73 0.41
CA ALA A 153 10.58 17.16 -0.55
C ALA A 153 9.96 16.99 -1.95
N PRO A 154 10.76 16.91 -3.02
CA PRO A 154 10.27 16.70 -4.38
C PRO A 154 9.32 15.51 -4.57
N GLY A 155 9.48 14.43 -3.79
CA GLY A 155 8.64 13.23 -3.81
C GLY A 155 7.50 13.20 -2.79
N ALA A 156 7.26 14.32 -2.07
CA ALA A 156 6.09 14.44 -1.21
C ALA A 156 4.82 14.55 -2.07
N PRO A 157 3.65 14.05 -1.59
CA PRO A 157 2.39 14.18 -2.33
C PRO A 157 2.03 15.63 -2.67
N ALA A 158 2.37 16.58 -1.78
CA ALA A 158 2.16 18.00 -2.00
C ALA A 158 3.01 18.61 -3.14
N ALA A 159 4.09 17.93 -3.55
CA ALA A 159 4.92 18.31 -4.69
C ALA A 159 4.59 17.50 -5.96
N ALA A 160 3.67 16.54 -5.88
CA ALA A 160 3.32 15.69 -7.01
C ALA A 160 2.48 16.45 -8.06
N ARG A 161 2.67 16.07 -9.32
CA ARG A 161 1.96 16.63 -10.46
C ARG A 161 1.30 15.52 -11.27
N ARG A 162 0.09 15.77 -11.78
CA ARG A 162 -0.49 14.91 -12.80
C ARG A 162 0.42 14.90 -14.02
N ALA A 163 0.77 13.73 -14.54
CA ALA A 163 1.41 13.64 -15.85
C ALA A 163 0.49 14.35 -16.87
N GLY A 164 1.08 15.14 -17.78
CA GLY A 164 0.31 15.70 -18.89
C GLY A 164 -0.34 14.59 -19.72
N PRO A 165 -1.35 14.89 -20.55
CA PRO A 165 -1.82 13.92 -21.52
C PRO A 165 -0.64 13.48 -22.40
N SER A 166 -0.40 12.17 -22.45
CA SER A 166 0.52 11.52 -23.39
C SER A 166 -0.03 11.54 -24.80
#